data_AF-A0A1A9N9Z2-F1
#
_entry.id   AF-A0A1A9N9Z2-F1
#
_cell.length_a   1.000
_cell.length_b   1.000
_cell.length_c   1.000
_cell.angle_alpha   90.00
_cell.angle_beta   90.00
_cell.angle_gamma   90.00
#
_symmetry.space_group_name_H-M   'P 1'
#
loop_
_entity.id
_entity.type
_entity.pdbx_description
1 polymer ?
#
loop_
_entity_poly.entity_id
_entity_poly.type
_entity_poly.pdbx_seq_one_letter_code
_entity_poly.pdbx_strand_id
1 'polypeptide(L)'
;MNTSEYRRVVEELCKVVGFNSPKTLFDGGRLRIDDYLVALIYDETFDPDLLQVYIDLGPIPADRAAACKTFLKINFNLSASQRGSLSVHPQTEHLFYSFRYRLDKNASGQALLDSLIRFVGDVGLEAMATV
;
A
#
# COMPACT_ATOMS: atom_id res chain seq x y z
N MET A 1 15.80 -15.78 -5.20
CA MET A 1 16.93 -14.86 -5.00
C MET A 1 16.41 -13.41 -4.91
N ASN A 2 15.34 -13.16 -4.14
CA ASN A 2 14.63 -11.86 -4.14
C ASN A 2 14.49 -11.23 -2.76
N THR A 3 14.81 -11.97 -1.70
CA THR A 3 14.90 -11.43 -0.34
C THR A 3 16.00 -10.36 -0.22
N SER A 4 17.04 -10.45 -1.07
CA SER A 4 18.04 -9.39 -1.26
C SER A 4 17.45 -8.13 -1.91
N GLU A 5 16.63 -8.29 -2.95
CA GLU A 5 15.97 -7.17 -3.65
C GLU A 5 14.94 -6.48 -2.76
N TYR A 6 14.12 -7.26 -2.05
CA TYR A 6 13.21 -6.75 -1.02
C TYR A 6 13.95 -5.89 0.00
N ARG A 7 15.03 -6.42 0.60
CA ARG A 7 15.83 -5.68 1.59
C ARG A 7 16.41 -4.40 1.01
N ARG A 8 17.01 -4.47 -0.18
CA ARG A 8 17.58 -3.32 -0.88
C ARG A 8 16.53 -2.22 -1.12
N VAL A 9 15.38 -2.58 -1.69
CA VAL A 9 14.29 -1.63 -1.99
C VAL A 9 13.76 -0.97 -0.72
N VAL A 10 13.56 -1.73 0.36
CA VAL A 10 13.10 -1.19 1.64
C VAL A 10 14.14 -0.25 2.26
N GLU A 11 15.42 -0.63 2.23
CA GLU A 11 16.50 0.23 2.73
C GLU A 11 16.64 1.53 1.93
N GLU A 12 16.51 1.46 0.60
CA GLU A 12 16.47 2.63 -0.27
C GLU A 12 15.26 3.51 0.04
N LEU A 13 14.06 2.93 0.19
CA LEU A 13 12.85 3.67 0.54
C LEU A 13 13.07 4.42 1.85
N CYS A 14 13.58 3.74 2.87
CA CYS A 14 13.88 4.32 4.17
C CYS A 14 14.82 5.52 4.06
N LYS A 15 15.86 5.44 3.22
CA LYS A 15 16.77 6.57 2.97
C LYS A 15 16.05 7.75 2.30
N VAL A 16 15.22 7.49 1.30
CA VAL A 16 14.47 8.53 0.57
C VAL A 16 13.51 9.28 1.48
N VAL A 17 12.79 8.56 2.37
CA VAL A 17 11.81 9.18 3.28
C VAL A 17 12.39 9.63 4.62
N GLY A 18 13.70 9.46 4.85
CA GLY A 18 14.36 9.82 6.11
C GLY A 18 14.00 8.92 7.31
N PHE A 19 13.60 7.68 7.07
CA PHE A 19 13.27 6.71 8.11
C PHE A 19 14.52 5.92 8.55
N ASN A 20 14.90 6.05 9.82
CA ASN A 20 16.21 5.58 10.30
C ASN A 20 16.26 4.10 10.71
N SER A 21 15.14 3.37 10.65
CA SER A 21 15.06 2.01 11.22
C SER A 21 14.47 0.97 10.26
N PRO A 22 15.09 0.67 9.09
CA PRO A 22 14.59 -0.31 8.12
C PRO A 22 14.26 -1.68 8.72
N LYS A 23 15.03 -2.08 9.74
CA LYS A 23 14.82 -3.35 10.47
C LYS A 23 13.39 -3.52 10.98
N THR A 24 12.76 -2.43 11.44
CA THR A 24 11.38 -2.49 11.94
C THR A 24 10.40 -2.92 10.86
N LEU A 25 10.64 -2.59 9.59
CA LEU A 25 9.79 -3.00 8.47
C LEU A 25 10.01 -4.46 8.09
N PHE A 26 11.23 -4.98 8.27
CA PHE A 26 11.50 -6.41 8.11
C PHE A 26 10.80 -7.27 9.17
N ASP A 27 10.58 -6.70 10.36
CA ASP A 27 9.90 -7.36 11.48
C ASP A 27 8.37 -7.15 11.45
N GLY A 28 7.81 -6.67 10.33
CA GLY A 28 6.37 -6.45 10.14
C GLY A 28 5.83 -5.13 10.70
N GLY A 29 6.73 -4.20 11.03
CA GLY A 29 6.39 -2.85 11.44
C GLY A 29 5.81 -1.99 10.32
N ARG A 30 5.43 -0.77 10.68
CA ARG A 30 4.81 0.20 9.76
C ARG A 30 5.70 1.42 9.59
N LEU A 31 5.75 1.92 8.37
CA LEU A 31 6.37 3.18 8.01
C LEU A 31 5.30 4.27 8.02
N ARG A 32 5.60 5.43 8.62
CA ARG A 32 4.74 6.61 8.50
C ARG A 32 5.27 7.51 7.40
N ILE A 33 4.46 7.79 6.40
CA ILE A 33 4.73 8.75 5.31
C ILE A 33 3.59 9.76 5.36
N ASP A 34 3.91 11.00 5.72
CA ASP A 34 2.91 12.03 6.03
C ASP A 34 1.86 11.51 7.04
N ASP A 35 0.58 11.56 6.66
CA ASP A 35 -0.56 11.10 7.47
C ASP A 35 -0.88 9.61 7.29
N TYR A 36 -0.12 8.90 6.45
CA TYR A 36 -0.39 7.51 6.11
C TYR A 36 0.53 6.55 6.87
N LEU A 37 -0.07 5.48 7.41
CA LEU A 37 0.67 4.32 7.90
C LEU A 37 0.74 3.26 6.81
N VAL A 38 1.96 2.95 6.39
CA VAL A 38 2.25 2.00 5.33
C VAL A 38 2.85 0.73 5.93
N ALA A 39 2.29 -0.43 5.60
CA ALA A 39 2.86 -1.73 5.92
C ALA A 39 3.36 -2.41 4.63
N LEU A 40 4.51 -3.06 4.73
CA LEU A 40 5.17 -3.76 3.64
C LEU A 40 5.19 -5.25 3.99
N ILE A 41 4.49 -6.06 3.20
CA ILE A 41 4.36 -7.50 3.43
C ILE A 41 5.02 -8.23 2.26
N TYR A 42 6.09 -8.94 2.57
CA TYR A 42 6.83 -9.77 1.63
C TYR A 42 6.81 -11.21 2.11
N ASP A 43 6.35 -12.12 1.24
CA ASP A 43 6.32 -13.55 1.50
C ASP A 43 6.96 -14.27 0.31
N GLU A 44 8.21 -14.69 0.49
CA GLU A 44 8.99 -15.37 -0.54
C GLU A 44 8.40 -16.73 -0.95
N THR A 45 7.56 -17.33 -0.10
CA THR A 45 6.93 -18.63 -0.37
C THR A 45 5.67 -18.49 -1.22
N PHE A 46 5.00 -17.33 -1.15
CA PHE A 46 3.82 -17.03 -1.94
C PHE A 46 4.18 -16.50 -3.34
N ASP A 47 4.96 -15.42 -3.41
CA ASP A 47 5.52 -14.89 -4.65
C ASP A 47 6.80 -14.10 -4.33
N PRO A 48 7.99 -14.62 -4.69
CA PRO A 48 9.24 -13.97 -4.36
C PRO A 48 9.45 -12.67 -5.14
N ASP A 49 8.74 -12.42 -6.24
CA ASP A 49 8.87 -11.18 -7.03
C ASP A 49 7.89 -10.08 -6.59
N LEU A 50 7.13 -10.30 -5.51
CA LEU A 50 5.99 -9.46 -5.15
C LEU A 50 6.13 -8.88 -3.75
N LEU A 51 6.07 -7.56 -3.66
CA LEU A 51 5.88 -6.85 -2.41
C LEU A 51 4.43 -6.38 -2.34
N GLN A 52 3.71 -6.80 -1.31
CA GLN A 52 2.37 -6.31 -1.03
C GLN A 52 2.46 -5.06 -0.15
N VAL A 53 1.89 -3.97 -0.61
CA VAL A 53 1.87 -2.69 0.09
C VAL A 53 0.47 -2.45 0.62
N TYR A 54 0.37 -2.09 1.90
CA TYR A 54 -0.89 -1.72 2.56
C TYR A 54 -0.76 -0.31 3.11
N ILE A 55 -1.79 0.51 2.90
CA ILE A 55 -1.89 1.87 3.39
C ILE A 55 -3.15 1.96 4.25
N ASP A 56 -2.97 2.28 5.51
CA ASP A 56 -4.06 2.53 6.45
C ASP A 56 -4.67 3.91 6.13
N LEU A 57 -5.93 3.91 5.72
CA LEU A 57 -6.72 5.12 5.44
C LEU A 57 -7.58 5.53 6.65
N GLY A 58 -7.42 4.85 7.78
CA GLY A 58 -8.15 5.13 9.01
C GLY A 58 -9.50 4.41 9.11
N PRO A 59 -10.32 4.77 10.11
CA PRO A 59 -11.58 4.09 10.38
C PRO A 59 -12.60 4.29 9.27
N ILE A 60 -13.42 3.27 9.01
CA ILE A 60 -14.58 3.40 8.11
C ILE A 60 -15.56 4.48 8.63
N PRO A 61 -16.18 5.28 7.74
CA PRO A 61 -17.23 6.21 8.13
C PRO A 61 -18.40 5.55 8.87
N ALA A 62 -19.11 6.33 9.68
CA ALA A 62 -20.24 5.85 10.49
C ALA A 62 -21.36 5.21 9.65
N ASP A 63 -21.67 5.76 8.48
CA ASP A 63 -22.55 5.12 7.51
C ASP A 63 -21.79 4.05 6.71
N ARG A 64 -21.61 2.89 7.35
CA ARG A 64 -20.85 1.77 6.80
C ARG A 64 -21.44 1.23 5.51
N ALA A 65 -22.77 1.18 5.39
CA ALA A 65 -23.42 0.63 4.21
C ALA A 65 -23.16 1.51 2.97
N ALA A 66 -23.32 2.83 3.11
CA ALA A 66 -23.00 3.78 2.04
C ALA A 66 -21.50 3.78 1.72
N ALA A 67 -20.63 3.75 2.74
CA ALA A 67 -19.18 3.70 2.57
C ALA A 67 -18.75 2.43 1.82
N CYS A 68 -19.17 1.24 2.26
CA CYS A 68 -18.85 -0.03 1.59
C CYS A 68 -19.35 -0.06 0.15
N LYS A 69 -20.56 0.45 -0.13
CA LYS A 69 -21.08 0.56 -1.50
C LYS A 69 -20.17 1.45 -2.37
N THR A 70 -19.69 2.55 -1.82
CA THR A 70 -18.75 3.46 -2.50
C THR A 70 -17.41 2.78 -2.75
N PHE A 71 -16.85 2.10 -1.76
CA PHE A 71 -15.58 1.38 -1.92
C PHE A 71 -15.67 0.24 -2.94
N LEU A 72 -16.79 -0.47 -3.02
CA LEU A 72 -17.02 -1.50 -4.04
C LEU A 72 -17.06 -0.91 -5.46
N LYS A 73 -17.65 0.29 -5.63
CA LYS A 73 -17.61 0.99 -6.93
C LYS A 73 -16.18 1.43 -7.29
N ILE A 74 -15.44 1.98 -6.34
CA ILE A 74 -14.03 2.35 -6.55
C ILE A 74 -13.21 1.11 -6.90
N ASN A 75 -13.42 -0.01 -6.21
CA ASN A 75 -12.76 -1.28 -6.50
C ASN A 75 -13.04 -1.78 -7.92
N PHE A 76 -14.23 -1.54 -8.46
CA PHE A 76 -14.52 -1.88 -9.86
C PHE A 76 -13.56 -1.13 -10.80
N ASN A 77 -13.37 0.17 -10.61
CA ASN A 77 -12.43 0.99 -11.42
C ASN A 77 -10.96 0.60 -11.19
N LEU A 78 -10.57 0.36 -9.94
CA LEU A 78 -9.21 -0.06 -9.58
C LEU A 78 -8.86 -1.43 -10.17
N SER A 79 -9.83 -2.36 -10.18
CA SER A 79 -9.62 -3.72 -10.70
C SER A 79 -9.33 -3.72 -12.20
N ALA A 80 -10.03 -2.87 -12.97
CA ALA A 80 -9.83 -2.73 -14.40
C ALA A 80 -8.42 -2.20 -14.76
N SER A 81 -7.83 -1.42 -13.86
CA SER A 81 -6.52 -0.80 -14.05
C SER A 81 -5.37 -1.51 -13.32
N GLN A 82 -5.66 -2.61 -12.62
CA GLN A 82 -4.71 -3.35 -11.77
C GLN A 82 -3.97 -2.46 -10.74
N ARG A 83 -4.60 -1.35 -10.33
CA ARG A 83 -3.94 -0.35 -9.45
C ARG A 83 -3.96 -0.72 -7.98
N GLY A 84 -4.86 -1.60 -7.56
CA GLY A 84 -4.96 -2.04 -6.18
C GLY A 84 -6.39 -2.41 -5.79
N SER A 85 -6.64 -2.44 -4.48
CA SER A 85 -7.97 -2.63 -3.92
C SER A 85 -8.11 -1.94 -2.57
N LEU A 86 -9.32 -1.47 -2.30
CA LEU A 86 -9.81 -1.07 -0.99
C LEU A 86 -10.38 -2.29 -0.27
N SER A 87 -9.99 -2.46 1.00
CA SER A 87 -10.46 -3.53 1.87
C SER A 87 -10.68 -3.02 3.29
N VAL A 88 -11.55 -3.68 4.04
CA VAL A 88 -11.77 -3.36 5.46
C VAL A 88 -11.08 -4.43 6.31
N HIS A 89 -10.27 -3.99 7.26
CA HIS A 89 -9.60 -4.91 8.17
C HIS A 89 -10.63 -5.52 9.14
N PRO A 90 -10.68 -6.86 9.29
CA PRO A 90 -11.80 -7.52 9.97
C PRO A 90 -11.86 -7.23 11.48
N GLN A 91 -10.73 -6.97 12.14
CA GLN A 91 -10.71 -6.66 13.57
C GLN A 91 -10.76 -5.16 13.90
N THR A 92 -10.01 -4.32 13.18
CA THR A 92 -9.92 -2.87 13.50
C THR A 92 -10.96 -2.04 12.78
N GLU A 93 -11.60 -2.58 11.74
CA GLU A 93 -12.56 -1.87 10.89
C GLU A 93 -11.99 -0.62 10.21
N HIS A 94 -10.67 -0.56 10.10
CA HIS A 94 -9.97 0.43 9.30
C HIS A 94 -10.08 0.06 7.81
N LEU A 95 -10.18 1.09 6.99
CA LEU A 95 -10.08 1.00 5.55
C LEU A 95 -8.60 0.94 5.16
N PHE A 96 -8.25 -0.03 4.33
CA PHE A 96 -6.92 -0.18 3.76
C PHE A 96 -6.99 -0.08 2.25
N TYR A 97 -6.11 0.73 1.68
CA TYR A 97 -5.75 0.61 0.27
C TYR A 97 -4.53 -0.29 0.14
N SER A 98 -4.57 -1.24 -0.79
CA SER A 98 -3.46 -2.15 -1.01
C SER A 98 -3.16 -2.33 -2.48
N PHE A 99 -1.88 -2.46 -2.81
CA PHE A 99 -1.43 -2.72 -4.16
C PHE A 99 -0.17 -3.58 -4.17
N ARG A 100 0.14 -4.12 -5.34
CA ARG A 100 1.29 -4.98 -5.55
C ARG A 100 2.40 -4.19 -6.22
N TYR A 101 3.62 -4.33 -5.69
CA TYR A 101 4.83 -3.77 -6.25
C TYR A 101 5.76 -4.90 -6.69
N ARG A 102 6.21 -4.89 -7.93
CA ARG A 102 7.10 -5.94 -8.47
C ARG A 102 8.54 -5.64 -8.07
N LEU A 103 9.22 -6.65 -7.52
CA LEU A 103 10.63 -6.62 -7.16
C LEU A 103 11.50 -7.09 -8.34
N ASP A 104 11.32 -6.44 -9.50
CA ASP A 104 12.15 -6.71 -10.68
C ASP A 104 13.46 -5.91 -10.67
N LYS A 105 14.27 -6.06 -11.72
CA LYS A 105 15.58 -5.39 -11.86
C LYS A 105 15.53 -3.85 -11.83
N ASN A 106 14.37 -3.25 -12.08
CA ASN A 106 14.15 -1.80 -12.06
C ASN A 106 13.54 -1.32 -10.74
N ALA A 107 13.18 -2.25 -9.84
CA ALA A 107 12.63 -1.92 -8.54
C ALA A 107 13.63 -1.08 -7.73
N SER A 108 13.16 0.02 -7.17
CA SER A 108 13.95 0.87 -6.27
C SER A 108 13.08 1.45 -5.17
N GLY A 109 13.72 1.95 -4.11
CA GLY A 109 13.02 2.68 -3.05
C GLY A 109 12.29 3.92 -3.57
N GLN A 110 12.89 4.64 -4.53
CA GLN A 110 12.27 5.80 -5.16
C GLN A 110 11.03 5.41 -6.00
N ALA A 111 11.15 4.37 -6.84
CA ALA A 111 10.02 3.92 -7.66
C ALA A 111 8.84 3.39 -6.81
N LEU A 112 9.15 2.79 -5.65
CA LEU A 112 8.14 2.41 -4.66
C LEU A 112 7.45 3.65 -4.05
N LEU A 113 8.22 4.68 -3.68
CA LEU A 113 7.65 5.94 -3.19
C LEU A 113 6.79 6.64 -4.24
N ASP A 114 7.24 6.70 -5.49
CA ASP A 114 6.49 7.31 -6.58
C ASP A 114 5.16 6.56 -6.81
N SER A 115 5.18 5.23 -6.71
CA SER A 115 3.98 4.39 -6.79
C SER A 115 3.04 4.64 -5.62
N LEU A 116 3.55 4.76 -4.40
CA LEU A 116 2.79 5.10 -3.20
C LEU A 116 2.05 6.44 -3.39
N ILE A 117 2.77 7.51 -3.73
CA ILE A 117 2.22 8.86 -3.91
C ILE A 117 1.15 8.86 -5.01
N ARG A 118 1.47 8.27 -6.16
CA ARG A 118 0.55 8.21 -7.31
C ARG A 118 -0.74 7.49 -6.95
N PHE A 119 -0.65 6.30 -6.36
CA PHE A 119 -1.83 5.49 -6.12
C PHE A 119 -2.71 6.01 -4.99
N VAL A 120 -2.12 6.62 -3.96
CA VAL A 120 -2.89 7.35 -2.95
C VAL A 120 -3.64 8.51 -3.59
N GLY A 121 -2.98 9.28 -4.47
CA GLY A 121 -3.62 10.36 -5.22
C GLY A 121 -4.78 9.88 -6.08
N ASP A 122 -4.60 8.78 -6.81
CA ASP A 122 -5.65 8.17 -7.65
C ASP A 122 -6.88 7.77 -6.82
N VAL A 123 -6.68 7.15 -5.65
CA VAL A 123 -7.80 6.78 -4.74
C VAL A 123 -8.54 8.02 -4.25
N GLY A 124 -7.82 9.09 -3.93
CA GLY A 124 -8.43 10.37 -3.56
C GLY A 124 -9.31 10.96 -4.67
N LEU A 125 -8.84 10.93 -5.92
CA LEU A 125 -9.59 11.41 -7.08
C LEU A 125 -10.85 10.57 -7.35
N GLU A 126 -10.75 9.24 -7.30
CA GLU A 126 -11.90 8.34 -7.49
C GLU A 126 -12.95 8.53 -6.38
N ALA A 127 -12.51 8.74 -5.14
CA ALA A 127 -13.39 9.05 -4.02
C ALA A 127 -14.16 10.36 -4.25
N MET A 128 -13.51 11.41 -4.75
CA MET A 128 -14.17 12.68 -5.07
C MET A 128 -15.14 12.59 -6.24
N ALA A 129 -14.86 11.76 -7.24
CA ALA A 129 -15.73 11.58 -8.42
C ALA A 129 -17.02 10.78 -8.12
N THR A 130 -17.07 10.11 -6.97
CA THR A 130 -18.20 9.23 -6.57
C THR A 130 -19.19 9.92 -5.62
N VAL A 131 -18.90 11.16 -5.19
CA VAL A 131 -19.76 12.00 -4.32
C VAL A 131 -20.72 12.86 -5.14
#